data_AF-A0A7J8RKU8-F1
#
_entry.id   AF-A0A7J8RKU8-F1
#
_cell.length_a   1.000
_cell.length_b   1.000
_cell.length_c   1.000
_cell.angle_alpha   90.00
_cell.angle_beta   90.00
_cell.angle_gamma   90.00
#
_symmetry.space_group_name_H-M   'P 1'
#
loop_
_entity.id
_entity.type
_entity.pdbx_description
1 polymer ?
#
loop_
_entity_poly.entity_id
_entity_poly.type
_entity_poly.pdbx_seq_one_letter_code
_entity_poly.pdbx_strand_id
1 'polypeptide(L)'
;MAVAIVSKQLRKTDIKKRLTIPSKSLKYFPSLAGKHKVTFKARDDSGRPRKFQIYTRKGKRYLKPVLTRGWLDFVRAKELTIGDKIEFYREEKEQGEGVMYRVRKMEIETIQLEKQIERQADTIVYVAITTPAL
;
A
#
# COMPACT_ATOMS: atom_id res chain seq x y z
N MET A 1 9.29 -14.58 8.93
CA MET A 1 9.69 -13.16 9.11
C MET A 1 9.10 -12.29 8.00
N ALA A 2 8.53 -11.14 8.34
CA ALA A 2 8.00 -10.18 7.36
C ALA A 2 9.06 -9.12 7.00
N VAL A 3 9.29 -8.90 5.71
CA VAL A 3 10.26 -7.95 5.18
C VAL A 3 9.53 -6.87 4.39
N ALA A 4 9.81 -5.60 4.67
CA ALA A 4 9.34 -4.50 3.85
C ALA A 4 10.07 -4.50 2.49
N ILE A 5 9.33 -4.69 1.40
CA ILE A 5 9.90 -4.82 0.06
C ILE A 5 9.71 -3.57 -0.79
N VAL A 6 8.70 -2.76 -0.48
CA VAL A 6 8.45 -1.46 -1.10
C VAL A 6 7.96 -0.51 -0.02
N SER A 7 8.54 0.68 0.03
CA SER A 7 8.01 1.83 0.77
C SER A 7 8.10 3.03 -0.17
N LYS A 8 6.96 3.63 -0.50
CA LYS A 8 6.90 4.63 -1.58
C LYS A 8 5.79 5.64 -1.34
N GLN A 9 6.12 6.91 -1.53
CA GLN A 9 5.15 7.99 -1.67
C GLN A 9 4.58 8.03 -3.10
N LEU A 10 3.26 8.06 -3.20
CA LEU A 10 2.53 7.94 -4.46
C LEU A 10 2.59 9.24 -5.27
N ARG A 11 3.00 9.12 -6.53
CA ARG A 11 3.03 10.23 -7.50
C ARG A 11 1.77 10.21 -8.37
N LYS A 12 1.54 11.30 -9.11
CA LYS A 12 0.46 11.43 -10.09
C LYS A 12 0.31 10.21 -11.02
N THR A 13 1.41 9.64 -11.49
CA THR A 13 1.39 8.45 -12.36
C THR A 13 0.96 7.18 -11.64
N ASP A 14 1.30 7.07 -10.35
CA ASP A 14 0.90 5.92 -9.54
C ASP A 14 -0.61 5.95 -9.32
N ILE A 15 -1.17 7.10 -8.96
CA ILE A 15 -2.62 7.26 -8.76
C ILE A 15 -3.41 7.10 -10.06
N LYS A 16 -2.95 7.68 -11.17
CA LYS A 16 -3.75 7.74 -12.41
C LYS A 16 -3.56 6.55 -13.36
N LYS A 17 -2.47 5.78 -13.24
CA LYS A 17 -2.12 4.76 -14.25
C LYS A 17 -1.66 3.43 -13.64
N ARG A 18 -0.51 3.43 -12.96
CA ARG A 18 0.18 2.20 -12.52
C ARG A 18 1.22 2.53 -11.46
N LEU A 19 1.35 1.66 -10.46
CA LEU A 19 2.39 1.81 -9.45
C LEU A 19 3.75 1.44 -10.02
N THR A 20 4.69 2.38 -10.05
CA THR A 20 6.09 2.03 -10.32
C THR A 20 6.73 1.42 -9.09
N ILE A 21 7.28 0.22 -9.23
CA ILE A 21 8.01 -0.49 -8.19
C ILE A 21 9.50 -0.17 -8.34
N PRO A 22 10.25 0.08 -7.24
CA PRO A 22 11.70 0.24 -7.32
C PRO A 22 12.36 -1.00 -7.94
N SER A 23 13.28 -0.84 -8.90
CA SER A 23 13.87 -1.97 -9.62
C SER A 23 14.55 -2.98 -8.68
N LYS A 24 15.19 -2.50 -7.61
CA LYS A 24 15.82 -3.35 -6.57
C LYS A 24 14.83 -4.24 -5.83
N SER A 25 13.55 -3.87 -5.81
CA SER A 25 12.48 -4.63 -5.14
C SER A 25 11.96 -5.79 -5.99
N LEU A 26 12.27 -5.83 -7.29
CA LEU A 26 11.75 -6.85 -8.22
C LEU A 26 12.05 -8.28 -7.75
N LYS A 27 13.23 -8.51 -7.16
CA LYS A 27 13.67 -9.82 -6.66
C LYS A 27 12.77 -10.40 -5.57
N TYR A 28 11.96 -9.57 -4.91
CA TYR A 28 11.03 -10.02 -3.87
C TYR A 28 9.63 -10.33 -4.41
N PHE A 29 9.32 -10.04 -5.67
CA PHE A 29 8.05 -10.42 -6.29
C PHE A 29 8.16 -11.80 -6.94
N PRO A 30 7.04 -12.45 -7.31
CA PRO A 30 7.11 -13.75 -7.96
C PRO A 30 7.95 -13.69 -9.22
N SER A 31 8.74 -14.75 -9.44
CA SER A 31 9.60 -14.85 -10.62
C SER A 31 8.77 -14.69 -11.89
N LEU A 32 9.26 -13.87 -12.81
CA LEU A 32 8.64 -13.70 -14.11
C LEU A 32 9.00 -14.84 -15.08
N ALA A 33 9.99 -15.70 -14.76
CA ALA A 33 10.34 -16.92 -15.51
C ALA A 33 10.26 -16.80 -17.06
N GLY A 34 10.95 -15.81 -17.63
CA GLY A 34 10.95 -15.56 -19.09
C GLY A 34 9.70 -14.86 -19.63
N LYS A 35 8.64 -14.70 -18.83
CA LYS A 35 7.48 -13.86 -19.12
C LYS A 35 7.78 -12.40 -18.77
N HIS A 36 6.90 -11.50 -19.22
CA HIS A 36 6.96 -10.07 -18.88
C HIS A 36 5.93 -9.64 -17.84
N LYS A 37 5.05 -10.56 -17.42
CA LYS A 37 4.00 -10.29 -16.42
C LYS A 37 3.64 -11.54 -15.64
N VAL A 38 3.32 -11.36 -14.36
CA VAL A 38 2.79 -12.42 -13.49
C VAL A 38 1.78 -11.81 -12.51
N THR A 39 0.76 -12.58 -12.15
CA THR A 39 -0.26 -12.17 -11.17
C THR A 39 0.04 -12.80 -9.82
N PHE A 40 -0.17 -12.05 -8.75
CA PHE A 40 0.04 -12.49 -7.38
C PHE A 40 -1.05 -11.94 -6.45
N LYS A 41 -1.21 -12.57 -5.29
CA LYS A 41 -2.17 -12.16 -4.27
C LYS A 41 -1.44 -11.44 -3.13
N ALA A 42 -2.00 -10.35 -2.63
CA ALA A 42 -1.60 -9.72 -1.39
C ALA A 42 -2.84 -9.50 -0.51
N ARG A 43 -2.69 -9.52 0.82
CA ARG A 43 -3.76 -9.09 1.72
C ARG A 43 -3.60 -7.61 2.06
N ASP A 44 -4.70 -6.88 2.08
CA ASP A 44 -4.68 -5.54 2.68
C ASP A 44 -4.83 -5.60 4.20
N ASP A 45 -4.67 -4.44 4.85
CA ASP A 45 -4.95 -4.18 6.27
C ASP A 45 -6.36 -4.61 6.73
N SER A 46 -7.36 -4.61 5.84
CA SER A 46 -8.71 -5.12 6.11
C SER A 46 -8.82 -6.65 5.96
N GLY A 47 -7.70 -7.34 5.73
CA GLY A 47 -7.65 -8.79 5.50
C GLY A 47 -8.15 -9.23 4.12
N ARG A 48 -8.60 -8.30 3.26
CA ARG A 48 -9.19 -8.63 1.96
C ARG A 48 -8.09 -9.02 0.97
N PRO A 49 -8.26 -10.14 0.24
CA PRO A 49 -7.30 -10.55 -0.78
C PRO A 49 -7.40 -9.62 -2.00
N ARG A 50 -6.27 -9.06 -2.42
CA ARG A 50 -6.09 -8.24 -3.62
C ARG A 50 -5.24 -9.01 -4.63
N LYS A 51 -5.70 -9.08 -5.87
CA LYS A 51 -4.93 -9.66 -6.99
C LYS A 51 -4.24 -8.53 -7.74
N PHE A 52 -2.91 -8.56 -7.79
CA PHE A 52 -2.10 -7.60 -8.54
C PHE A 52 -1.38 -8.28 -9.70
N GLN A 53 -1.14 -7.55 -10.79
CA GLN A 53 -0.26 -7.99 -11.86
C GLN A 53 0.99 -7.13 -11.88
N ILE A 54 2.15 -7.75 -11.63
CA ILE A 54 3.44 -7.12 -11.87
C ILE A 54 3.85 -7.34 -13.32
N TYR A 55 4.37 -6.29 -13.95
CA TYR A 55 4.88 -6.29 -15.32
C TYR A 55 6.25 -5.63 -15.37
N THR A 56 7.14 -6.14 -16.22
CA THR A 56 8.42 -5.51 -16.56
C THR A 56 8.45 -5.19 -18.06
N ARG A 57 9.14 -4.11 -18.43
CA ARG A 57 9.33 -3.76 -19.85
C ARG A 57 10.08 -4.89 -20.58
N LYS A 58 9.73 -5.14 -21.84
CA LYS A 58 10.49 -6.03 -22.74
C LYS A 58 11.89 -5.43 -23.00
N GLY A 59 12.93 -6.24 -22.88
CA GLY A 59 14.33 -5.84 -23.12
C GLY A 59 15.32 -6.44 -22.12
N LYS A 60 16.62 -6.36 -22.41
CA LYS A 60 17.70 -6.91 -21.56
C LYS A 60 18.27 -5.92 -20.54
N ARG A 61 18.18 -4.62 -20.82
CA ARG A 61 18.74 -3.55 -19.97
C ARG A 61 17.58 -2.82 -19.30
N TYR A 62 17.50 -2.91 -17.97
CA TYR A 62 16.53 -2.22 -17.11
C TYR A 62 15.08 -2.72 -17.15
N LEU A 63 14.83 -3.79 -16.41
CA LEU A 63 13.48 -4.30 -16.11
C LEU A 63 12.77 -3.39 -15.11
N LYS A 64 12.26 -2.23 -15.56
CA LYS A 64 11.47 -1.33 -14.71
C LYS A 64 10.14 -2.00 -14.36
N PRO A 65 9.91 -2.37 -13.09
CA PRO A 65 8.71 -3.09 -12.70
C PRO A 65 7.56 -2.12 -12.38
N VAL A 66 6.35 -2.53 -12.73
CA VAL A 66 5.12 -1.79 -12.45
C VAL A 66 3.99 -2.74 -12.03
N LEU A 67 3.13 -2.32 -11.10
CA LEU A 67 1.84 -2.97 -10.88
C LEU A 67 0.80 -2.36 -11.80
N THR A 68 0.14 -3.21 -12.58
CA THR A 68 -0.84 -2.81 -13.60
C THR A 68 -2.25 -3.22 -13.15
N ARG A 69 -2.71 -4.42 -13.51
CA ARG A 69 -4.04 -4.90 -13.11
C ARG A 69 -4.17 -5.00 -11.59
N GLY A 70 -5.35 -4.63 -11.08
CA GLY A 70 -5.70 -4.59 -9.66
C GLY A 70 -5.19 -3.37 -8.89
N TRP A 71 -4.21 -2.63 -9.43
CA TRP A 71 -3.66 -1.47 -8.73
C TRP A 71 -4.67 -0.32 -8.61
N LEU A 72 -5.30 0.09 -9.71
CA LEU A 72 -6.28 1.19 -9.66
C LEU A 72 -7.55 0.82 -8.89
N ASP A 73 -7.92 -0.46 -8.85
CA ASP A 73 -9.02 -0.94 -7.99
C ASP A 73 -8.67 -0.77 -6.52
N PHE A 74 -7.43 -1.08 -6.14
CA PHE A 74 -6.93 -0.85 -4.79
C PHE A 74 -6.85 0.65 -4.46
N VAL A 75 -6.38 1.50 -5.38
CA VAL A 75 -6.37 2.97 -5.22
C VAL A 75 -7.77 3.49 -4.89
N ARG A 76 -8.79 3.08 -5.65
CA ARG A 76 -10.18 3.49 -5.39
C ARG A 76 -10.70 2.94 -4.06
N ALA A 77 -10.47 1.66 -3.78
CA ALA A 77 -10.98 1.02 -2.58
C ALA A 77 -10.34 1.54 -1.27
N LYS A 78 -9.17 2.16 -1.36
CA LYS A 78 -8.45 2.75 -0.22
C LYS A 78 -8.36 4.27 -0.29
N GLU A 79 -9.08 4.87 -1.23
CA GLU A 79 -9.13 6.33 -1.42
C GLU A 79 -7.73 6.97 -1.44
N LEU A 80 -6.80 6.31 -2.16
CA LEU A 80 -5.42 6.76 -2.20
C LEU A 80 -5.29 8.03 -3.05
N THR A 81 -4.55 8.99 -2.53
CA THR A 81 -4.30 10.29 -3.16
C THR A 81 -2.81 10.52 -3.42
N ILE A 82 -2.49 11.58 -4.18
CA ILE A 82 -1.10 11.97 -4.42
C ILE A 82 -0.49 12.38 -3.09
N GLY A 83 0.70 11.87 -2.77
CA GLY A 83 1.37 12.15 -1.50
C GLY A 83 1.16 11.08 -0.43
N ASP A 84 0.15 10.21 -0.57
CA ASP A 84 0.00 9.05 0.32
C ASP A 84 1.21 8.13 0.23
N LYS A 85 1.61 7.54 1.35
CA LYS A 85 2.67 6.55 1.41
C LYS A 85 2.07 5.15 1.50
N ILE A 86 2.63 4.21 0.74
CA ILE A 86 2.22 2.80 0.77
C ILE A 86 3.42 1.91 1.05
N GLU A 87 3.12 0.76 1.66
CA GLU A 87 4.11 -0.26 1.95
C GLU A 87 3.63 -1.64 1.50
N PHE A 88 4.54 -2.37 0.84
CA PHE A 88 4.37 -3.79 0.56
C PHE A 88 5.33 -4.59 1.43
N TYR A 89 4.82 -5.71 1.92
CA TYR A 89 5.57 -6.66 2.72
C TYR A 89 5.57 -8.03 2.07
N ARG A 90 6.67 -8.75 2.25
CA ARG A 90 6.80 -10.17 1.90
C ARG A 90 7.08 -10.95 3.17
N GLU A 91 6.32 -12.00 3.40
CA GLU A 91 6.50 -12.92 4.50
C GLU A 91 6.71 -14.33 3.95
N GLU A 92 7.81 -14.95 4.35
CA GLU A 92 8.03 -16.37 4.13
C GLU A 92 7.28 -17.13 5.22
N LYS A 93 6.41 -18.06 4.80
CA LYS A 93 5.76 -18.98 5.71
C LYS A 93 6.70 -20.14 6.02
N GLU A 94 6.63 -20.65 7.24
CA GLU A 94 7.36 -21.85 7.63
C GLU A 94 6.87 -23.08 6.84
N GLN A 95 7.72 -24.09 6.73
CA GLN A 95 7.36 -25.43 6.23
C GLN A 95 6.74 -25.51 4.83
N GLY A 96 7.20 -24.68 3.88
CA GLY A 96 6.89 -24.88 2.45
C GLY A 96 5.53 -24.36 1.98
N GLU A 97 4.77 -23.67 2.83
CA GLU A 97 3.46 -23.07 2.48
C GLU A 97 3.55 -21.83 1.54
N GLY A 98 4.73 -21.52 1.02
CA GLY A 98 4.95 -20.45 0.04
C GLY A 98 5.09 -19.06 0.65
N VAL A 99 4.82 -18.04 -0.18
CA VAL A 99 5.06 -16.63 0.14
C VAL A 99 3.74 -15.89 0.32
N MET A 100 3.63 -15.12 1.40
CA MET A 100 2.51 -14.20 1.63
C MET A 100 2.94 -12.75 1.37
N TYR A 101 2.09 -12.00 0.65
CA TYR A 101 2.26 -10.57 0.45
C TYR A 101 1.23 -9.78 1.25
N ARG A 102 1.62 -8.62 1.76
CA ARG A 102 0.70 -7.64 2.37
C ARG A 102 0.90 -6.26 1.75
N VAL A 103 -0.15 -5.46 1.75
CA VAL A 103 -0.12 -4.05 1.30
C VAL A 103 -0.90 -3.18 2.26
N ARG A 104 -0.37 -2.02 2.63
CA ARG A 104 -1.10 -1.03 3.45
C ARG A 104 -0.80 0.39 3.01
N LYS A 105 -1.75 1.29 3.24
CA LYS A 105 -1.50 2.73 3.32
C LYS A 105 -0.79 2.98 4.65
N MET A 106 0.26 3.78 4.63
CA MET A 106 0.88 4.29 5.84
C MET A 106 0.13 5.54 6.25
N GLU A 107 -0.49 5.48 7.42
CA GLU A 107 -0.98 6.68 8.08
C GLU A 107 0.23 7.39 8.68
N ILE A 108 0.47 8.62 8.23
CA ILE A 108 1.54 9.45 8.77
C ILE A 108 1.07 9.95 10.14
N GLU A 109 1.90 9.82 11.16
CA GLU A 109 1.58 10.17 12.55
C GLU A 109 1.06 11.60 12.73
N THR A 110 1.52 12.55 11.90
CA THR A 110 1.05 13.95 11.93
C THR A 110 -0.46 14.05 11.68
N ILE A 111 -0.99 13.28 10.74
CA ILE A 111 -2.44 13.26 10.43
C ILE A 111 -3.21 12.60 11.57
N GLN A 112 -2.60 11.64 12.28
CA GLN A 112 -3.22 11.03 13.46
C GLN A 112 -3.27 12.01 14.64
N LEU A 113 -2.21 12.79 14.85
CA LEU A 113 -2.18 13.84 15.86
C LEU A 113 -3.21 14.93 15.56
N GLU A 114 -3.31 15.41 14.32
CA GLU A 114 -4.32 16.40 13.92
C GLU A 114 -5.75 15.88 14.14
N LYS A 115 -6.05 14.65 13.71
CA LYS A 115 -7.36 14.01 13.98
C LYS A 115 -7.64 13.81 15.47
N GLN A 116 -6.62 13.48 16.26
CA GLN A 116 -6.74 13.34 17.70
C GLN A 116 -7.05 14.69 18.35
N ILE A 117 -6.38 15.77 17.91
CA ILE A 117 -6.61 17.15 18.36
C ILE A 117 -8.03 17.61 17.99
N GLU A 118 -8.48 17.39 16.75
CA GLU A 118 -9.84 17.74 16.31
C GLU A 118 -10.90 17.01 17.15
N ARG A 119 -10.75 15.69 17.34
CA ARG A 119 -11.67 14.90 18.16
C ARG A 119 -11.67 15.34 19.63
N GLN A 120 -10.52 15.73 20.18
CA GLN A 120 -10.43 16.30 21.52
C GLN A 120 -11.11 17.67 21.61
N ALA A 121 -10.94 18.53 20.61
CA ALA A 121 -11.59 19.85 20.55
C ALA A 121 -13.12 19.74 20.51
N ASP A 122 -13.67 18.88 19.65
CA ASP A 122 -15.12 18.64 19.58
C ASP A 122 -15.71 18.16 20.91
N THR A 123 -14.99 17.28 21.61
CA THR A 123 -15.41 16.75 22.91
C THR A 123 -15.44 17.86 23.97
N ILE A 124 -14.40 18.71 24.01
CA ILE A 124 -14.31 19.82 24.97
C ILE A 124 -15.46 20.82 24.74
N VAL A 125 -15.73 21.17 23.48
CA VAL A 125 -16.83 22.08 23.13
C VAL A 125 -18.17 21.50 23.58
N TYR A 126 -18.42 20.21 23.31
CA TYR A 126 -19.65 19.53 23.72
C TYR A 126 -19.86 19.55 25.25
N VAL A 127 -18.80 19.30 26.03
CA VAL A 127 -18.89 19.36 27.50
C VAL A 127 -19.16 20.79 27.97
N ALA A 128 -18.48 21.80 27.40
CA ALA A 128 -18.64 23.19 27.81
C ALA A 128 -20.08 23.73 27.60
N ILE A 129 -20.78 23.27 26.55
CA ILE A 129 -22.16 23.71 26.26
C ILE A 129 -23.25 22.90 26.98
N THR A 130 -22.93 21.70 27.48
CA THR A 130 -23.90 20.81 28.15
C THR A 130 -23.79 20.79 29.67
N THR A 131 -22.74 21.41 30.24
CA THR A 131 -22.57 21.49 31.70
C THR A 131 -23.38 22.67 32.25
N PRO A 132 -24.38 22.46 33.14
CA PRO A 132 -25.11 23.56 33.76
C PRO A 132 -24.17 24.39 34.62
N ALA A 133 -24.28 25.72 34.55
CA ALA A 133 -23.62 26.60 35.50
C ALA A 133 -24.18 26.34 36.91
N LEU A 134 -23.33 25.91 37.83
CA LEU A 134 -23.63 25.77 39.25
C LEU A 134 -23.61 27.14 39.94
#